data_AF-A0A5E3WJR9-F1
#
_entry.id   AF-A0A5E3WJR9-F1
#
_cell.length_a   1.000
_cell.length_b   1.000
_cell.length_c   1.000
_cell.angle_alpha   90.00
_cell.angle_beta   90.00
_cell.angle_gamma   90.00
#
_symmetry.space_group_name_H-M   'P 1'
#
loop_
_entity.id
_entity.type
_entity.pdbx_description
1 polymer ?
#
loop_
_entity_poly.entity_id
_entity_poly.type
_entity_poly.pdbx_seq_one_letter_code
_entity_poly.pdbx_strand_id
1 'polypeptide(L)'
;MILSVLRKHLPNLRDLTIHTYSAAHSRDSANLLPADFLSQIAPSIFYMRVHNIGFPMGSSTALRFLVLSRNLDSNRDAPSPTPYTLAEVLLTSRQLPTLEFLYLRHILPSEMIAESAFNQSIQLPHLKKLVVSDVEPVCVDLCFLLDIHSTAEVSVALTPDRLHVSAHSIERLWRKLGDPLRVCVGDAELTFTSIEFMLGDNAPSSSIFRLGDAGTKPIAISHDHDYLHYSPRTVALTLFTRERSLWKEIILPATPLSLVKHLRFGTTMFPRPAEDIQVMLQATKSVTSLTLVGASAHPTMSCLAPSGPDGMLLPKLQELRLEDVSCNSIPPTGDVSTTVIEELNYALDRRYQHHGWSLSSLTFQGCEIDTPSLEELRVAGRWGGRTRVDRITEIV
;
A
#
# COMPACT_ATOMS: atom_id res chain seq x y z
N MET A 1 32.99 -12.96 -11.86
CA MET A 1 32.96 -14.39 -12.25
C MET A 1 31.59 -14.84 -12.77
N ILE A 2 30.48 -14.64 -12.03
CA ILE A 2 29.13 -15.09 -12.43
C ILE A 2 28.68 -14.56 -13.81
N LEU A 3 28.89 -13.27 -14.10
CA LEU A 3 28.45 -12.68 -15.38
C LEU A 3 29.16 -13.24 -16.62
N SER A 4 30.34 -13.86 -16.46
CA SER A 4 31.01 -14.55 -17.58
C SER A 4 30.30 -15.86 -17.98
N VAL A 5 29.62 -16.52 -17.04
CA VAL A 5 28.82 -17.72 -17.30
C VAL A 5 27.54 -17.34 -18.06
N LEU A 6 26.96 -16.18 -17.72
CA LEU A 6 25.76 -15.62 -18.34
C LEU A 6 26.00 -15.06 -19.76
N ARG A 7 27.21 -15.16 -20.29
CA ARG A 7 27.52 -14.90 -21.71
C ARG A 7 27.45 -16.15 -22.57
N LYS A 8 27.34 -17.34 -21.97
CA LYS A 8 27.15 -18.60 -22.71
C LYS A 8 25.68 -18.73 -23.07
N HIS A 9 25.39 -19.30 -24.24
CA HIS A 9 24.02 -19.58 -24.68
C HIS A 9 23.35 -20.58 -23.71
N LEU A 10 22.21 -20.18 -23.13
CA LEU A 10 21.44 -20.90 -22.10
C LEU A 10 19.97 -21.01 -22.51
N PRO A 11 19.66 -21.67 -23.65
CA PRO A 11 18.32 -21.63 -24.25
C PRO A 11 17.22 -22.28 -23.40
N ASN A 12 17.59 -23.15 -22.46
CA ASN A 12 16.67 -23.86 -21.58
C ASN A 12 16.56 -23.22 -20.17
N LEU A 13 17.26 -22.11 -19.92
CA LEU A 13 17.18 -21.42 -18.64
C LEU A 13 15.80 -20.78 -18.50
N ARG A 14 15.01 -21.27 -17.54
CA ARG A 14 13.67 -20.74 -17.22
C ARG A 14 13.70 -19.76 -16.06
N ASP A 15 14.49 -20.06 -15.03
CA ASP A 15 14.52 -19.29 -13.80
C ASP A 15 15.93 -18.79 -13.55
N LEU A 16 16.08 -17.48 -13.36
CA LEU A 16 17.35 -16.86 -13.03
C LEU A 16 17.18 -16.02 -11.77
N THR A 17 17.98 -16.34 -10.76
CA THR A 17 18.10 -15.51 -9.56
C THR A 17 19.56 -15.11 -9.37
N ILE A 18 19.83 -13.81 -9.34
CA ILE A 18 21.16 -13.27 -9.09
C ILE A 18 21.12 -12.29 -7.93
N HIS A 19 21.97 -12.52 -6.94
CA HIS A 19 22.18 -11.61 -5.82
C HIS A 19 23.64 -11.17 -5.79
N THR A 20 23.88 -9.87 -5.87
CA THR A 20 25.21 -9.31 -5.61
C THR A 20 25.16 -8.45 -4.35
N TYR A 21 26.17 -8.57 -3.50
CA TYR A 21 26.24 -7.85 -2.23
C TYR A 21 26.98 -6.50 -2.34
N SER A 22 27.62 -6.21 -3.48
CA SER A 22 28.35 -4.97 -3.68
C SER A 22 27.40 -3.83 -4.02
N ALA A 23 27.10 -2.99 -3.02
CA ALA A 23 26.44 -1.69 -3.24
C ALA A 23 27.31 -0.73 -4.07
N ALA A 24 28.61 -0.97 -4.12
CA ALA A 24 29.53 -0.28 -5.01
C ALA A 24 29.32 -0.76 -6.44
N HIS A 25 28.38 -0.12 -7.13
CA HIS A 25 28.50 0.02 -8.58
C HIS A 25 29.72 0.92 -8.80
N SER A 26 30.91 0.34 -8.91
CA SER A 26 31.90 0.96 -9.77
C SER A 26 31.22 1.11 -11.14
N ARG A 27 31.48 2.20 -11.86
CA ARG A 27 31.01 2.40 -13.24
C ARG A 27 31.48 1.29 -14.21
N ASP A 28 32.10 0.23 -13.69
CA ASP A 28 32.46 -0.94 -14.46
C ASP A 28 31.21 -1.62 -14.99
N SER A 29 31.14 -1.66 -16.31
CA SER A 29 30.27 -2.52 -17.13
C SER A 29 30.30 -4.01 -16.73
N ALA A 30 31.21 -4.39 -15.84
CA ALA A 30 31.35 -5.72 -15.28
C ALA A 30 30.10 -6.23 -14.54
N ASN A 31 29.16 -5.37 -14.15
CA ASN A 31 27.92 -5.73 -13.43
C ASN A 31 26.64 -5.63 -14.28
N LEU A 32 26.76 -5.61 -15.61
CA LEU A 32 25.63 -5.57 -16.54
C LEU A 32 25.39 -6.91 -17.21
N LEU A 33 24.11 -7.24 -17.40
CA LEU A 33 23.71 -8.30 -18.30
C LEU A 33 23.94 -7.85 -19.76
N PRO A 34 24.33 -8.78 -20.67
CA PRO A 34 24.37 -8.49 -22.09
C PRO A 34 23.00 -8.00 -22.61
N ALA A 35 22.97 -7.05 -23.55
CA ALA A 35 21.72 -6.48 -24.08
C ALA A 35 20.90 -7.49 -24.92
N ASP A 36 21.52 -8.56 -25.37
CA ASP A 36 20.93 -9.69 -26.07
C ASP A 36 20.60 -10.86 -25.13
N PHE A 37 20.70 -10.66 -23.81
CA PHE A 37 20.51 -11.74 -22.84
C PHE A 37 19.10 -12.35 -22.93
N LEU A 38 18.07 -11.51 -22.98
CA LEU A 38 16.68 -11.96 -23.02
C LEU A 38 16.25 -12.54 -24.37
N SER A 39 16.89 -12.14 -25.47
CA SER A 39 16.46 -12.49 -26.83
C SER A 39 17.30 -13.61 -27.46
N GLN A 40 18.58 -13.72 -27.11
CA GLN A 40 19.51 -14.69 -27.70
C GLN A 40 20.12 -15.63 -26.68
N ILE A 41 20.52 -15.14 -25.50
CA ILE A 41 21.27 -15.97 -24.54
C ILE A 41 20.32 -16.89 -23.77
N ALA A 42 19.27 -16.34 -23.17
CA ALA A 42 18.27 -17.07 -22.39
C ALA A 42 16.85 -16.75 -22.87
N PRO A 43 16.49 -17.08 -24.13
CA PRO A 43 15.19 -16.74 -24.72
C PRO A 43 13.99 -17.37 -24.02
N SER A 44 14.18 -18.51 -23.32
CA SER A 44 13.12 -19.21 -22.59
C SER A 44 12.95 -18.77 -21.14
N ILE A 45 13.62 -17.68 -20.74
CA ILE A 45 13.54 -17.19 -19.37
C ILE A 45 12.13 -16.72 -19.06
N PHE A 46 11.58 -17.26 -17.98
CA PHE A 46 10.22 -17.08 -17.52
C PHE A 46 10.18 -16.26 -16.24
N TYR A 47 11.11 -16.56 -15.32
CA TYR A 47 11.31 -15.87 -14.06
C TYR A 47 12.72 -15.27 -13.97
N MET A 48 12.79 -13.96 -13.71
CA MET A 48 14.05 -13.27 -13.48
C MET A 48 13.98 -12.44 -12.20
N ARG A 49 14.89 -12.73 -11.26
CA ARG A 49 15.11 -11.95 -10.05
C ARG A 49 16.56 -11.51 -9.96
N VAL A 50 16.78 -10.21 -9.96
CA VAL A 50 18.12 -9.64 -10.09
C VAL A 50 18.28 -8.51 -9.07
N HIS A 51 19.27 -8.67 -8.19
CA HIS A 51 19.59 -7.70 -7.14
C HIS A 51 20.94 -7.07 -7.39
N ASN A 52 21.00 -5.73 -7.33
CA ASN A 52 22.22 -4.94 -7.48
C ASN A 52 22.96 -5.23 -8.82
N ILE A 53 22.19 -5.47 -9.88
CA ILE A 53 22.66 -5.57 -11.27
C ILE A 53 21.75 -4.67 -12.08
N GLY A 54 22.25 -4.14 -13.20
CA GLY A 54 21.47 -3.23 -14.04
C GLY A 54 20.24 -3.85 -14.69
N PHE A 55 19.42 -3.00 -15.28
CA PHE A 55 18.18 -3.40 -15.95
C PHE A 55 18.48 -4.36 -17.13
N PRO A 56 17.77 -5.48 -17.27
CA PRO A 56 18.01 -6.47 -18.32
C PRO A 56 17.46 -5.93 -19.65
N MET A 57 18.33 -5.33 -20.46
CA MET A 57 17.94 -4.77 -21.76
C MET A 57 17.56 -5.86 -22.76
N GLY A 58 16.66 -5.52 -23.69
CA GLY A 58 16.27 -6.37 -24.82
C GLY A 58 14.81 -6.80 -24.81
N SER A 59 14.49 -7.77 -25.65
CA SER A 59 13.12 -8.28 -25.81
C SER A 59 12.95 -9.68 -25.25
N SER A 60 11.76 -9.99 -24.76
CA SER A 60 11.37 -11.34 -24.38
C SER A 60 9.88 -11.55 -24.61
N THR A 61 9.54 -12.70 -25.20
CA THR A 61 8.15 -13.18 -25.31
C THR A 61 7.85 -14.29 -24.30
N ALA A 62 8.83 -14.70 -23.49
CA ALA A 62 8.70 -15.74 -22.48
C ALA A 62 8.65 -15.18 -21.06
N LEU A 63 9.31 -14.05 -20.81
CA LEU A 63 9.44 -13.47 -19.48
C LEU A 63 8.08 -13.04 -18.95
N ARG A 64 7.70 -13.57 -17.78
CA ARG A 64 6.45 -13.26 -17.09
C ARG A 64 6.67 -12.56 -15.76
N PHE A 65 7.80 -12.85 -15.11
CA PHE A 65 8.10 -12.33 -13.78
C PHE A 65 9.45 -11.63 -13.80
N LEU A 66 9.43 -10.33 -13.53
CA LEU A 66 10.63 -9.51 -13.45
C LEU A 66 10.72 -8.82 -12.09
N VAL A 67 11.74 -9.18 -11.33
CA VAL A 67 12.03 -8.61 -10.01
C VAL A 67 13.41 -7.99 -10.02
N LEU A 68 13.44 -6.66 -10.02
CA LEU A 68 14.66 -5.88 -10.01
C LEU A 68 14.71 -5.05 -8.74
N SER A 69 15.80 -5.16 -8.01
CA SER A 69 16.02 -4.33 -6.83
C SER A 69 17.46 -3.93 -6.64
N ARG A 70 17.63 -2.77 -6.05
CA ARG A 70 18.92 -2.24 -5.67
C ARG A 70 18.91 -1.82 -4.21
N ASN A 71 20.01 -2.06 -3.53
CA ASN A 71 20.24 -1.58 -2.18
C ASN A 71 20.67 -0.11 -2.26
N LEU A 72 19.98 0.73 -1.49
CA LEU A 72 20.49 2.04 -1.16
C LEU A 72 21.66 1.85 -0.19
N ASP A 73 22.81 2.45 -0.49
CA ASP A 73 23.93 2.45 0.43
C ASP A 73 23.54 3.32 1.63
N SER A 74 23.30 2.71 2.79
CA SER A 74 22.72 3.38 3.97
C SER A 74 23.57 4.55 4.47
N ASN A 75 24.84 4.60 4.07
CA ASN A 75 25.80 5.62 4.47
C ASN A 75 26.01 6.71 3.41
N ARG A 76 25.40 6.59 2.21
CA ARG A 76 25.52 7.58 1.15
C ARG A 76 24.17 8.21 0.85
N ASP A 77 24.18 9.52 0.97
CA ASP A 77 23.07 10.43 0.81
C ASP A 77 22.37 10.45 -0.56
N ALA A 78 22.91 9.73 -1.56
CA ALA A 78 22.29 9.61 -2.87
C ALA A 78 22.59 8.22 -3.49
N PRO A 79 21.62 7.58 -4.17
CA PRO A 79 21.87 6.38 -4.94
C PRO A 79 22.94 6.65 -5.99
N SER A 80 23.89 5.73 -6.19
CA SER A 80 24.88 5.88 -7.26
C SER A 80 24.16 5.93 -8.62
N PRO A 81 24.66 6.70 -9.60
CA PRO A 81 24.03 6.79 -10.91
C PRO A 81 23.92 5.39 -11.55
N THR A 82 22.81 5.14 -12.23
CA THR A 82 22.60 3.92 -13.01
C THR A 82 23.38 4.02 -14.33
N PRO A 83 23.86 2.89 -14.88
CA PRO A 83 24.57 2.86 -16.16
C PRO A 83 23.64 2.84 -17.39
N TYR A 84 22.35 3.04 -17.19
CA TYR A 84 21.31 3.09 -18.22
C TYR A 84 20.38 4.27 -17.97
N THR A 85 19.72 4.69 -19.04
CA THR A 85 18.81 5.82 -19.14
C THR A 85 17.35 5.39 -18.99
N LEU A 86 16.46 6.34 -18.72
CA LEU A 86 15.04 6.05 -18.59
C LEU A 86 14.45 5.59 -19.93
N ALA A 87 14.90 6.17 -21.04
CA ALA A 87 14.47 5.78 -22.38
C ALA A 87 14.73 4.29 -22.67
N GLU A 88 15.86 3.75 -22.22
CA GLU A 88 16.20 2.32 -22.37
C GLU A 88 15.29 1.43 -21.52
N VAL A 89 14.97 1.85 -20.28
CA VAL A 89 14.01 1.14 -19.42
C VAL A 89 12.62 1.10 -20.07
N LEU A 90 12.16 2.22 -20.63
CA LEU A 90 10.87 2.31 -21.30
C LEU A 90 10.83 1.48 -22.59
N LEU A 91 11.89 1.54 -23.40
CA LEU A 91 12.02 0.75 -24.62
C LEU A 91 11.96 -0.74 -24.31
N THR A 92 12.74 -1.19 -23.32
CA THR A 92 12.77 -2.59 -22.89
C THR A 92 11.42 -3.02 -22.33
N SER A 93 10.76 -2.18 -21.52
CA SER A 93 9.43 -2.49 -20.98
C SER A 93 8.38 -2.71 -22.09
N ARG A 94 8.45 -1.97 -23.20
CA ARG A 94 7.60 -2.21 -24.39
C ARG A 94 7.87 -3.55 -25.08
N GLN A 95 9.05 -4.10 -24.90
CA GLN A 95 9.49 -5.36 -25.50
C GLN A 95 9.24 -6.58 -24.59
N LEU A 96 8.47 -6.41 -23.52
CA LEU A 96 8.08 -7.45 -22.56
C LEU A 96 6.54 -7.61 -22.49
N PRO A 97 5.85 -7.92 -23.59
CA PRO A 97 4.38 -7.90 -23.64
C PRO A 97 3.70 -8.99 -22.78
N THR A 98 4.42 -10.07 -22.43
CA THR A 98 3.91 -11.20 -21.64
C THR A 98 4.05 -11.03 -20.13
N LEU A 99 4.52 -9.87 -19.68
CA LEU A 99 4.82 -9.64 -18.28
C LEU A 99 3.54 -9.67 -17.42
N GLU A 100 3.53 -10.54 -16.41
CA GLU A 100 2.44 -10.66 -15.43
C GLU A 100 2.78 -10.00 -14.10
N PHE A 101 4.07 -9.94 -13.75
CA PHE A 101 4.57 -9.33 -12.52
C PHE A 101 5.80 -8.47 -12.78
N LEU A 102 5.73 -7.21 -12.36
CA LEU A 102 6.84 -6.26 -12.43
C LEU A 102 7.12 -5.69 -11.04
N TYR A 103 8.31 -5.97 -10.50
CA TYR A 103 8.80 -5.38 -9.26
C TYR A 103 10.07 -4.58 -9.55
N LEU A 104 10.04 -3.28 -9.28
CA LEU A 104 11.13 -2.34 -9.50
C LEU A 104 11.41 -1.60 -8.19
N ARG A 105 12.61 -1.76 -7.62
CA ARG A 105 13.00 -1.06 -6.39
C ARG A 105 14.37 -0.40 -6.50
N HIS A 106 14.43 0.92 -6.39
CA HIS A 106 15.65 1.74 -6.45
C HIS A 106 16.50 1.47 -7.71
N ILE A 107 15.83 1.10 -8.81
CA ILE A 107 16.45 0.65 -10.05
C ILE A 107 16.23 1.65 -11.18
N LEU A 108 15.37 2.66 -11.00
CA LEU A 108 15.07 3.64 -12.03
C LEU A 108 16.18 4.72 -12.07
N PRO A 109 16.58 5.16 -13.27
CA PRO A 109 17.50 6.29 -13.44
C PRO A 109 16.82 7.58 -12.99
N SER A 110 17.57 8.52 -12.41
CA SER A 110 17.05 9.80 -11.90
C SER A 110 16.73 10.85 -12.99
N GLU A 111 16.86 10.48 -14.27
CA GLU A 111 16.61 11.39 -15.40
C GLU A 111 15.11 11.66 -15.55
N MET A 112 14.72 12.93 -15.70
CA MET A 112 13.34 13.31 -15.98
C MET A 112 12.92 12.87 -17.40
N ILE A 113 11.66 12.48 -17.55
CA ILE A 113 11.10 12.11 -18.85
C ILE A 113 10.85 13.36 -19.68
N ALA A 114 11.40 13.40 -20.90
CA ALA A 114 11.04 14.43 -21.87
C ALA A 114 9.54 14.36 -22.19
N GLU A 115 8.86 15.51 -22.24
CA GLU A 115 7.40 15.57 -22.43
C GLU A 115 6.90 14.76 -23.66
N SER A 116 7.72 14.68 -24.70
CA SER A 116 7.44 13.94 -25.93
C SER A 116 7.26 12.43 -25.72
N ALA A 117 7.86 11.84 -24.68
CA ALA A 117 7.74 10.41 -24.39
C ALA A 117 6.38 10.02 -23.80
N PHE A 118 5.62 10.98 -23.24
CA PHE A 118 4.26 10.72 -22.72
C PHE A 118 3.24 10.36 -23.80
N ASN A 119 3.56 10.58 -25.08
CA ASN A 119 2.69 10.22 -26.19
C ASN A 119 2.71 8.72 -26.54
N GLN A 120 3.63 7.94 -25.96
CA GLN A 120 3.78 6.52 -26.26
C GLN A 120 3.54 5.67 -25.01
N SER A 121 2.28 5.35 -24.76
CA SER A 121 1.90 4.42 -23.68
C SER A 121 2.56 3.05 -23.87
N ILE A 122 2.96 2.45 -22.75
CA ILE A 122 3.53 1.10 -22.67
C ILE A 122 2.41 0.13 -22.34
N GLN A 123 2.11 -0.74 -23.30
CA GLN A 123 1.06 -1.74 -23.19
C GLN A 123 1.61 -2.99 -22.50
N LEU A 124 1.09 -3.30 -21.31
CA LEU A 124 1.38 -4.54 -20.58
C LEU A 124 0.06 -5.28 -20.29
N PRO A 125 -0.58 -5.87 -21.32
CA PRO A 125 -1.95 -6.36 -21.24
C PRO A 125 -2.15 -7.52 -20.25
N HIS A 126 -1.08 -8.22 -19.90
CA HIS A 126 -1.10 -9.35 -18.97
C HIS A 126 -0.65 -8.99 -17.54
N LEU A 127 -0.31 -7.72 -17.29
CA LEU A 127 0.21 -7.29 -16.00
C LEU A 127 -0.87 -7.46 -14.93
N LYS A 128 -0.62 -8.38 -13.99
CA LYS A 128 -1.47 -8.65 -12.83
C LYS A 128 -1.01 -7.88 -11.61
N LYS A 129 0.30 -7.64 -11.48
CA LYS A 129 0.85 -6.93 -10.33
C LYS A 129 2.07 -6.08 -10.69
N LEU A 130 2.00 -4.82 -10.30
CA LEU A 130 3.05 -3.82 -10.42
C LEU A 130 3.47 -3.35 -9.03
N VAL A 131 4.77 -3.41 -8.74
CA VAL A 131 5.35 -2.82 -7.54
C VAL A 131 6.49 -1.92 -7.95
N VAL A 132 6.39 -0.63 -7.68
CA VAL A 132 7.42 0.36 -7.99
C VAL A 132 7.80 1.09 -6.71
N SER A 133 9.08 1.07 -6.35
CA SER A 133 9.60 1.78 -5.19
C SER A 133 10.87 2.52 -5.55
N ASP A 134 10.80 3.82 -5.73
CA ASP A 134 11.96 4.63 -6.14
C ASP A 134 11.80 6.09 -5.71
N VAL A 135 12.72 6.93 -6.15
CA VAL A 135 12.70 8.38 -5.92
C VAL A 135 11.70 9.06 -6.86
N GLU A 136 10.96 10.06 -6.36
CA GLU A 136 10.14 10.96 -7.19
C GLU A 136 11.04 11.90 -8.03
N PRO A 137 10.72 12.25 -9.30
CA PRO A 137 9.47 12.05 -10.07
C PRO A 137 9.37 10.75 -10.87
N VAL A 138 10.45 9.99 -10.98
CA VAL A 138 10.58 8.95 -12.01
C VAL A 138 9.56 7.82 -11.83
N CYS A 139 9.24 7.46 -10.58
CA CYS A 139 8.14 6.52 -10.29
C CYS A 139 6.79 6.99 -10.85
N VAL A 140 6.47 8.26 -10.65
CA VAL A 140 5.21 8.86 -11.07
C VAL A 140 5.13 8.81 -12.58
N ASP A 141 6.19 9.27 -13.26
CA ASP A 141 6.24 9.32 -14.72
C ASP A 141 6.14 7.92 -15.35
N LEU A 142 6.84 6.92 -14.79
CA LEU A 142 6.71 5.53 -15.22
C LEU A 142 5.26 5.06 -15.12
N CYS A 143 4.61 5.28 -13.97
CA CYS A 143 3.21 4.90 -13.79
C CYS A 143 2.30 5.62 -14.79
N PHE A 144 2.61 6.84 -15.23
CA PHE A 144 1.88 7.54 -16.28
C PHE A 144 2.04 6.93 -17.68
N LEU A 145 3.19 6.34 -17.96
CA LEU A 145 3.46 5.69 -19.24
C LEU A 145 2.88 4.28 -19.32
N LEU A 146 2.81 3.56 -18.21
CA LEU A 146 2.22 2.22 -18.17
C LEU A 146 0.70 2.28 -18.36
N ASP A 147 0.18 1.50 -19.31
CA ASP A 147 -1.24 1.16 -19.40
C ASP A 147 -1.51 -0.05 -18.50
N ILE A 148 -2.05 0.22 -17.32
CA ILE A 148 -2.25 -0.80 -16.30
C ILE A 148 -3.71 -1.24 -16.35
N HIS A 149 -3.94 -2.54 -16.55
CA HIS A 149 -5.27 -3.11 -16.56
C HIS A 149 -5.99 -2.85 -15.22
N SER A 150 -7.29 -2.54 -15.26
CA SER A 150 -8.08 -2.16 -14.07
C SER A 150 -8.15 -3.25 -12.99
N THR A 151 -7.86 -4.50 -13.34
CA THR A 151 -7.84 -5.63 -12.41
C THR A 151 -6.48 -5.87 -11.75
N ALA A 152 -5.43 -5.15 -12.14
CA ALA A 152 -4.10 -5.35 -11.59
C ALA A 152 -4.01 -4.86 -10.13
N GLU A 153 -3.07 -5.44 -9.39
CA GLU A 153 -2.57 -4.86 -8.14
C GLU A 153 -1.45 -3.87 -8.46
N VAL A 154 -1.57 -2.63 -8.00
CA VAL A 154 -0.54 -1.60 -8.17
C VAL A 154 -0.07 -1.15 -6.80
N SER A 155 1.22 -1.24 -6.54
CA SER A 155 1.85 -0.73 -5.32
C SER A 155 2.95 0.25 -5.68
N VAL A 156 2.75 1.53 -5.37
CA VAL A 156 3.74 2.58 -5.61
C VAL A 156 4.27 3.06 -4.26
N ALA A 157 5.58 3.06 -4.09
CA ALA A 157 6.28 3.47 -2.89
C ALA A 157 7.24 4.62 -3.23
N LEU A 158 6.81 5.86 -2.93
CA LEU A 158 7.58 7.06 -3.25
C LEU A 158 8.54 7.38 -2.10
N THR A 159 9.84 7.31 -2.40
CA THR A 159 10.88 7.78 -1.48
C THR A 159 11.14 9.26 -1.78
N PRO A 160 11.02 10.18 -0.81
CA PRO A 160 11.31 11.58 -1.06
C PRO A 160 12.77 11.70 -1.48
N ASP A 161 13.02 12.45 -2.55
CA ASP A 161 14.34 13.04 -2.73
C ASP A 161 14.52 14.12 -1.63
N ARG A 162 15.73 14.59 -1.43
CA ARG A 162 16.04 15.76 -0.57
C ARG A 162 15.24 17.01 -0.94
N LEU A 163 14.60 17.00 -2.11
CA LEU A 163 13.78 18.05 -2.68
C LEU A 163 12.33 17.55 -2.66
N HIS A 164 11.46 18.30 -1.98
CA HIS A 164 10.05 18.03 -1.73
C HIS A 164 9.30 17.16 -2.76
N VAL A 165 8.44 16.29 -2.22
CA VAL A 165 7.48 15.49 -2.99
C VAL A 165 6.45 16.45 -3.59
N SER A 166 6.26 16.45 -4.92
CA SER A 166 5.37 17.40 -5.57
C SER A 166 3.92 17.00 -5.34
N ALA A 167 3.21 17.84 -4.58
CA ALA A 167 1.77 17.74 -4.37
C ALA A 167 0.99 17.42 -5.67
N HIS A 168 1.34 18.13 -6.75
CA HIS A 168 0.71 17.96 -8.05
C HIS A 168 0.98 16.58 -8.67
N SER A 169 2.22 16.07 -8.55
CA SER A 169 2.59 14.75 -9.08
C SER A 169 1.86 13.62 -8.35
N ILE A 170 1.79 13.70 -7.03
CA ILE A 170 1.03 12.75 -6.22
C ILE A 170 -0.45 12.80 -6.59
N GLU A 171 -1.03 13.99 -6.67
CA GLU A 171 -2.44 14.16 -7.01
C GLU A 171 -2.75 13.52 -8.36
N ARG A 172 -1.92 13.84 -9.36
CA ARG A 172 -2.05 13.31 -10.71
C ARG A 172 -1.98 11.79 -10.66
N LEU A 173 -0.93 11.22 -10.03
CA LEU A 173 -0.74 9.78 -9.90
C LEU A 173 -1.96 9.13 -9.25
N TRP A 174 -2.44 9.72 -8.16
CA TRP A 174 -3.57 9.24 -7.41
C TRP A 174 -4.85 9.23 -8.25
N ARG A 175 -5.12 10.29 -9.01
CA ARG A 175 -6.24 10.31 -9.96
C ARG A 175 -6.09 9.21 -11.02
N LYS A 176 -4.92 9.07 -11.64
CA LYS A 176 -4.69 8.02 -12.66
C LYS A 176 -4.95 6.61 -12.11
N LEU A 177 -4.42 6.31 -10.94
CA LEU A 177 -4.61 4.99 -10.32
C LEU A 177 -6.03 4.81 -9.78
N GLY A 178 -6.70 5.89 -9.37
CA GLY A 178 -8.06 5.90 -8.86
C GLY A 178 -9.15 5.93 -9.93
N ASP A 179 -8.88 6.37 -11.15
CA ASP A 179 -9.87 6.48 -12.22
C ASP A 179 -10.48 5.12 -12.62
N PRO A 180 -9.72 4.03 -12.78
CA PRO A 180 -10.30 2.69 -12.95
C PRO A 180 -11.24 2.31 -11.80
N LEU A 181 -10.92 2.74 -10.57
CA LEU A 181 -11.77 2.48 -9.40
C LEU A 181 -13.09 3.25 -9.51
N ARG A 182 -13.07 4.48 -10.02
CA ARG A 182 -14.28 5.31 -10.22
C ARG A 182 -15.18 4.76 -11.32
N VAL A 183 -14.61 4.22 -12.40
CA VAL A 183 -15.39 3.64 -13.50
C VAL A 183 -16.10 2.35 -13.05
N CYS A 184 -15.44 1.51 -12.26
CA CYS A 184 -16.06 0.27 -11.74
C CYS A 184 -17.21 0.52 -10.74
N VAL A 185 -17.31 1.71 -10.15
CA VAL A 185 -18.34 2.06 -9.16
C VAL A 185 -19.70 2.34 -9.80
N GLY A 186 -19.74 2.63 -11.10
CA GLY A 186 -21.01 2.72 -11.85
C GLY A 186 -21.77 1.38 -11.90
N ASP A 187 -21.10 0.28 -11.59
CA ASP A 187 -21.69 -1.05 -11.51
C ASP A 187 -22.22 -1.29 -10.08
N ALA A 188 -23.54 -1.30 -9.91
CA ALA A 188 -24.21 -1.41 -8.61
C ALA A 188 -23.84 -2.68 -7.81
N GLU A 189 -23.22 -3.67 -8.46
CA GLU A 189 -22.77 -4.92 -7.84
C GLU A 189 -21.36 -4.84 -7.22
N LEU A 190 -20.55 -3.84 -7.56
CA LEU A 190 -19.17 -3.71 -7.06
C LEU A 190 -19.13 -2.81 -5.82
N THR A 191 -19.56 -3.35 -4.68
CA THR A 191 -19.72 -2.60 -3.42
C THR A 191 -18.69 -2.94 -2.35
N PHE A 192 -17.38 -2.86 -2.62
CA PHE A 192 -16.41 -2.88 -1.50
C PHE A 192 -15.17 -2.02 -1.80
N THR A 193 -15.06 -0.90 -1.09
CA THR A 193 -13.85 -0.06 -1.04
C THR A 193 -13.35 -0.08 0.39
N SER A 194 -12.25 -0.81 0.61
CA SER A 194 -11.50 -0.79 1.87
C SER A 194 -10.35 0.18 1.73
N ILE A 195 -10.19 1.09 2.69
CA ILE A 195 -8.97 1.89 2.79
C ILE A 195 -8.25 1.51 4.07
N GLU A 196 -6.97 1.18 3.92
CA GLU A 196 -6.05 0.97 5.01
C GLU A 196 -5.07 2.15 5.04
N PHE A 197 -5.04 2.86 6.17
CA PHE A 197 -4.08 3.92 6.44
C PHE A 197 -3.13 3.44 7.53
N MET A 198 -1.85 3.45 7.21
CA MET A 198 -0.76 3.16 8.14
C MET A 198 0.06 4.44 8.32
N LEU A 199 -0.12 5.12 9.45
CA LEU A 199 0.63 6.35 9.75
C LEU A 199 1.89 6.02 10.57
N GLY A 200 2.98 6.73 10.29
CA GLY A 200 4.24 6.61 11.04
C GLY A 200 4.88 7.98 11.22
N ASP A 201 5.27 8.31 12.46
CA ASP A 201 5.96 9.58 12.76
C ASP A 201 7.45 9.55 12.36
N ASN A 202 8.08 8.37 12.43
CA ASN A 202 9.46 8.11 11.99
C ASN A 202 9.55 6.98 10.94
N ALA A 203 8.40 6.48 10.49
CA ALA A 203 8.26 5.42 9.50
C ALA A 203 7.44 5.95 8.31
N PRO A 204 7.58 5.35 7.11
CA PRO A 204 6.74 5.71 5.97
C PRO A 204 5.25 5.68 6.30
N SER A 205 4.52 6.68 5.84
CA SER A 205 3.06 6.63 5.83
C SER A 205 2.62 5.85 4.61
N SER A 206 1.94 4.72 4.82
CA SER A 206 1.36 3.95 3.73
C SER A 206 -0.14 4.18 3.68
N SER A 207 -0.72 4.31 2.50
CA SER A 207 -2.15 4.03 2.36
C SER A 207 -2.43 3.09 1.22
N ILE A 208 -3.29 2.15 1.52
CA ILE A 208 -3.62 1.03 0.68
C ILE A 208 -5.11 1.10 0.43
N PHE A 209 -5.47 1.26 -0.83
CA PHE A 209 -6.84 1.31 -1.29
C PHE A 209 -7.13 0.01 -2.00
N ARG A 210 -8.03 -0.78 -1.42
CA ARG A 210 -8.47 -2.04 -2.02
C ARG A 210 -9.87 -1.82 -2.56
N LEU A 211 -10.04 -2.02 -3.87
CA LEU A 211 -11.36 -2.11 -4.48
C LEU A 211 -11.68 -3.59 -4.66
N GLY A 212 -12.54 -4.11 -3.81
CA GLY A 212 -12.84 -5.52 -3.71
C GLY A 212 -13.23 -5.88 -2.29
N ASP A 213 -13.79 -7.07 -2.12
CA ASP A 213 -14.16 -7.58 -0.81
C ASP A 213 -12.91 -7.62 0.10
N ALA A 214 -13.01 -7.05 1.30
CA ALA A 214 -11.94 -7.03 2.29
C ALA A 214 -11.47 -8.46 2.68
N GLY A 215 -12.27 -9.48 2.35
CA GLY A 215 -11.92 -10.90 2.48
C GLY A 215 -11.43 -11.59 1.20
N THR A 216 -11.21 -10.87 0.08
CA THR A 216 -10.74 -11.49 -1.17
C THR A 216 -9.35 -12.09 -0.94
N LYS A 217 -9.27 -13.43 -0.97
CA LYS A 217 -7.99 -14.12 -0.81
C LYS A 217 -7.05 -13.76 -1.98
N PRO A 218 -5.77 -13.49 -1.70
CA PRO A 218 -4.79 -13.26 -2.76
C PRO A 218 -4.78 -14.41 -3.77
N ILE A 219 -4.82 -14.09 -5.06
CA ILE A 219 -4.79 -15.06 -6.15
C ILE A 219 -3.32 -15.35 -6.49
N ALA A 220 -2.95 -16.63 -6.54
CA ALA A 220 -1.62 -17.03 -7.01
C ALA A 220 -1.44 -16.68 -8.50
N ILE A 221 -0.35 -15.96 -8.82
CA ILE A 221 0.08 -15.73 -10.20
C ILE A 221 0.89 -16.93 -10.69
N SER A 222 1.71 -17.52 -9.82
CA SER A 222 2.47 -18.75 -10.07
C SER A 222 2.32 -19.69 -8.88
N HIS A 223 2.11 -20.98 -9.14
CA HIS A 223 2.07 -22.01 -8.12
C HIS A 223 3.46 -22.40 -7.62
N ASP A 224 4.51 -22.10 -8.39
CA ASP A 224 5.86 -22.50 -8.06
C ASP A 224 6.52 -21.54 -7.05
N HIS A 225 5.92 -20.37 -6.79
CA HIS A 225 6.51 -19.30 -5.97
C HIS A 225 5.48 -18.69 -5.01
N ASP A 226 5.55 -19.09 -3.73
CA ASP A 226 4.58 -18.74 -2.67
C ASP A 226 4.41 -17.24 -2.35
N TYR A 227 5.24 -16.36 -2.92
CA TYR A 227 5.12 -14.91 -2.74
C TYR A 227 4.51 -14.20 -3.96
N LEU A 228 4.28 -14.92 -5.06
CA LEU A 228 3.68 -14.39 -6.27
C LEU A 228 2.16 -14.47 -6.19
N HIS A 229 1.60 -13.68 -5.28
CA HIS A 229 0.16 -13.47 -5.19
C HIS A 229 -0.20 -12.03 -5.52
N TYR A 230 -1.41 -11.84 -6.01
CA TYR A 230 -1.99 -10.53 -6.19
C TYR A 230 -3.42 -10.45 -5.67
N SER A 231 -3.78 -9.27 -5.20
CA SER A 231 -5.15 -8.90 -4.85
C SER A 231 -5.71 -8.07 -6.00
N PRO A 232 -6.62 -8.63 -6.83
CA PRO A 232 -7.16 -7.90 -7.96
C PRO A 232 -7.71 -6.54 -7.54
N ARG A 233 -7.58 -5.54 -8.42
CA ARG A 233 -8.17 -4.20 -8.23
C ARG A 233 -7.70 -3.50 -6.94
N THR A 234 -6.47 -3.79 -6.52
CA THR A 234 -5.84 -3.15 -5.34
C THR A 234 -4.85 -2.09 -5.77
N VAL A 235 -4.96 -0.90 -5.20
CA VAL A 235 -4.03 0.22 -5.41
C VAL A 235 -3.44 0.62 -4.06
N ALA A 236 -2.17 0.32 -3.83
CA ALA A 236 -1.41 0.80 -2.70
C ALA A 236 -0.52 1.98 -3.10
N LEU A 237 -0.65 3.09 -2.38
CA LEU A 237 0.26 4.22 -2.45
C LEU A 237 0.94 4.41 -1.09
N THR A 238 2.21 4.06 -1.04
CA THR A 238 3.06 4.31 0.11
C THR A 238 3.88 5.57 -0.11
N LEU A 239 3.74 6.53 0.80
CA LEU A 239 4.46 7.79 0.78
C LEU A 239 5.47 7.78 1.94
N PHE A 240 6.76 7.72 1.62
CA PHE A 240 7.83 7.81 2.62
C PHE A 240 8.05 9.27 3.04
N THR A 241 6.98 10.04 3.23
CA THR A 241 7.03 11.46 3.56
C THR A 241 6.56 11.70 4.99
N ARG A 242 7.10 12.77 5.59
CA ARG A 242 6.62 13.34 6.86
C ARG A 242 5.57 14.43 6.65
N GLU A 243 5.29 14.79 5.39
CA GLU A 243 4.37 15.88 5.06
C GLU A 243 2.91 15.42 5.17
N ARG A 244 2.34 15.61 6.37
CA ARG A 244 0.94 15.26 6.68
C ARG A 244 -0.08 16.02 5.83
N SER A 245 0.25 17.23 5.38
CA SER A 245 -0.60 18.03 4.49
C SER A 245 -0.91 17.31 3.18
N LEU A 246 -0.01 16.48 2.64
CA LEU A 246 -0.26 15.72 1.41
C LEU A 246 -1.47 14.77 1.57
N TRP A 247 -1.64 14.16 2.74
CA TRP A 247 -2.80 13.31 3.01
C TRP A 247 -4.09 14.13 3.04
N LYS A 248 -4.10 15.17 3.86
CA LYS A 248 -5.28 15.98 4.13
C LYS A 248 -5.74 16.79 2.92
N GLU A 249 -4.79 17.37 2.18
CA GLU A 249 -5.04 18.36 1.14
C GLU A 249 -5.10 17.74 -0.26
N ILE A 250 -4.55 16.54 -0.45
CA ILE A 250 -4.39 15.94 -1.79
C ILE A 250 -5.03 14.57 -1.89
N ILE A 251 -4.57 13.61 -1.07
CA ILE A 251 -5.04 12.23 -1.19
C ILE A 251 -6.50 12.11 -0.77
N LEU A 252 -6.89 12.67 0.38
CA LEU A 252 -8.27 12.59 0.85
C LEU A 252 -9.26 13.25 -0.13
N PRO A 253 -9.04 14.48 -0.64
CA PRO A 253 -9.97 15.10 -1.59
C PRO A 253 -10.04 14.37 -2.94
N ALA A 254 -8.94 13.76 -3.39
CA ALA A 254 -8.92 13.03 -4.65
C ALA A 254 -9.45 11.57 -4.50
N THR A 255 -9.63 11.09 -3.27
CA THR A 255 -10.22 9.78 -2.97
C THR A 255 -11.75 9.85 -2.97
N PRO A 256 -12.46 8.89 -3.60
CA PRO A 256 -13.92 8.81 -3.51
C PRO A 256 -14.39 8.23 -2.15
N LEU A 257 -14.21 9.00 -1.08
CA LEU A 257 -14.44 8.57 0.31
C LEU A 257 -15.89 8.16 0.61
N SER A 258 -16.86 8.65 -0.18
CA SER A 258 -18.28 8.28 -0.10
C SER A 258 -18.59 6.82 -0.44
N LEU A 259 -17.63 6.10 -1.01
CA LEU A 259 -17.75 4.70 -1.41
C LEU A 259 -17.13 3.74 -0.40
N VAL A 260 -16.37 4.30 0.55
CA VAL A 260 -15.60 3.51 1.51
C VAL A 260 -16.56 2.86 2.48
N LYS A 261 -16.48 1.53 2.58
CA LYS A 261 -17.29 0.71 3.49
C LYS A 261 -16.46 0.17 4.64
N HIS A 262 -15.20 -0.16 4.36
CA HIS A 262 -14.26 -0.65 5.34
C HIS A 262 -13.12 0.35 5.49
N LEU A 263 -12.82 0.71 6.72
CA LEU A 263 -11.73 1.62 7.04
C LEU A 263 -10.83 0.94 8.06
N ARG A 264 -9.55 0.82 7.75
CA ARG A 264 -8.54 0.24 8.62
C ARG A 264 -7.50 1.30 8.96
N PHE A 265 -7.29 1.54 10.24
CA PHE A 265 -6.28 2.44 10.76
C PHE A 265 -5.25 1.69 11.55
N GLY A 266 -4.01 1.71 11.09
CA GLY A 266 -2.88 1.35 11.92
C GLY A 266 -1.93 2.52 12.10
N THR A 267 -1.21 2.49 13.20
CA THR A 267 -0.07 3.39 13.41
C THR A 267 1.01 2.65 14.16
N THR A 268 2.25 2.95 13.80
CA THR A 268 3.42 2.36 14.48
C THR A 268 3.84 3.17 15.71
N MET A 269 3.32 4.39 15.88
CA MET A 269 3.62 5.33 16.98
C MET A 269 2.35 6.09 17.40
N PHE A 270 2.29 6.61 18.63
CA PHE A 270 1.13 7.36 19.13
C PHE A 270 0.80 8.58 18.25
N PRO A 271 -0.37 8.63 17.59
CA PRO A 271 -0.74 9.75 16.74
C PRO A 271 -0.86 11.04 17.54
N ARG A 272 -0.06 12.05 17.17
CA ARG A 272 -0.37 13.45 17.46
C ARG A 272 -0.37 14.21 16.14
N PRO A 273 -1.54 14.50 15.53
CA PRO A 273 -2.77 14.92 16.21
C PRO A 273 -4.02 14.09 15.86
N ALA A 274 -5.00 14.08 16.77
CA ALA A 274 -6.35 13.57 16.56
C ALA A 274 -7.10 14.26 15.39
N GLU A 275 -6.66 15.45 14.97
CA GLU A 275 -7.27 16.23 13.89
C GLU A 275 -7.27 15.50 12.53
N ASP A 276 -6.17 14.84 12.17
CA ASP A 276 -6.06 14.15 10.88
C ASP A 276 -7.01 12.93 10.83
N ILE A 277 -7.09 12.21 11.95
CA ILE A 277 -8.04 11.11 12.13
C ILE A 277 -9.47 11.65 12.06
N GLN A 278 -9.77 12.76 12.73
CA GLN A 278 -11.08 13.38 12.73
C GLN A 278 -11.51 13.81 11.31
N VAL A 279 -10.66 14.52 10.57
CA VAL A 279 -10.94 14.98 9.20
C VAL A 279 -11.28 13.79 8.29
N MET A 280 -10.54 12.70 8.43
CA MET A 280 -10.74 11.50 7.65
C MET A 280 -12.05 10.79 8.01
N LEU A 281 -12.34 10.61 9.31
CA LEU A 281 -13.60 10.05 9.78
C LEU A 281 -14.81 10.90 9.33
N GLN A 282 -14.66 12.23 9.29
CA GLN A 282 -15.70 13.15 8.81
C GLN A 282 -15.99 12.94 7.32
N ALA A 283 -14.96 12.63 6.54
CA ALA A 283 -15.07 12.45 5.10
C ALA A 283 -15.58 11.04 4.71
N THR A 284 -15.48 10.04 5.58
CA THR A 284 -15.87 8.64 5.31
C THR A 284 -17.23 8.24 5.92
N LYS A 285 -18.29 9.03 5.66
CA LYS A 285 -19.63 8.79 6.27
C LYS A 285 -20.30 7.47 5.86
N SER A 286 -19.83 6.84 4.79
CA SER A 286 -20.36 5.59 4.23
C SER A 286 -19.86 4.32 4.92
N VAL A 287 -18.85 4.44 5.79
CA VAL A 287 -18.17 3.32 6.46
C VAL A 287 -19.16 2.57 7.34
N THR A 288 -19.18 1.25 7.16
CA THR A 288 -19.94 0.28 7.94
C THR A 288 -19.04 -0.55 8.86
N SER A 289 -17.75 -0.63 8.56
CA SER A 289 -16.77 -1.41 9.33
C SER A 289 -15.48 -0.61 9.56
N LEU A 290 -15.07 -0.49 10.81
CA LEU A 290 -13.83 0.17 11.22
C LEU A 290 -12.89 -0.84 11.89
N THR A 291 -11.63 -0.89 11.47
CA THR A 291 -10.58 -1.71 12.09
C THR A 291 -9.47 -0.81 12.62
N LEU A 292 -9.09 -0.94 13.87
CA LEU A 292 -8.06 -0.14 14.52
C LEU A 292 -6.95 -1.05 15.02
N VAL A 293 -5.72 -0.72 14.65
CA VAL A 293 -4.54 -1.57 14.84
C VAL A 293 -3.53 -0.85 15.74
N GLY A 294 -3.16 -1.49 16.85
CA GLY A 294 -2.15 -1.00 17.76
C GLY A 294 -2.49 0.36 18.37
N ALA A 295 -1.54 1.29 18.32
CA ALA A 295 -1.63 2.59 19.00
C ALA A 295 -2.63 3.58 18.36
N SER A 296 -3.26 3.23 17.22
CA SER A 296 -4.23 4.11 16.55
C SER A 296 -5.58 4.06 17.24
N ALA A 297 -5.84 2.98 18.00
CA ALA A 297 -7.11 2.71 18.63
C ALA A 297 -7.54 3.84 19.57
N HIS A 298 -6.64 4.29 20.45
CA HIS A 298 -6.94 5.31 21.46
C HIS A 298 -7.40 6.66 20.85
N PRO A 299 -6.60 7.37 20.02
CA PRO A 299 -7.03 8.65 19.48
C PRO A 299 -8.23 8.53 18.54
N THR A 300 -8.36 7.39 17.82
CA THR A 300 -9.52 7.17 16.96
C THR A 300 -10.80 6.98 17.78
N MET A 301 -10.74 6.27 18.91
CA MET A 301 -11.87 6.15 19.84
C MET A 301 -12.29 7.49 20.40
N SER A 302 -11.34 8.32 20.85
CA SER A 302 -11.64 9.66 21.35
C SER A 302 -12.28 10.55 20.28
N CYS A 303 -11.91 10.39 18.99
CA CYS A 303 -12.62 11.06 17.91
C CYS A 303 -14.05 10.55 17.72
N LEU A 304 -14.32 9.25 17.87
CA LEU A 304 -15.67 8.69 17.70
C LEU A 304 -16.66 9.18 18.76
N ALA A 305 -16.20 9.64 19.91
CA ALA A 305 -17.05 10.28 20.89
C ALA A 305 -17.59 11.62 20.35
N PRO A 306 -18.92 11.82 20.28
CA PRO A 306 -19.50 13.04 19.75
C PRO A 306 -19.11 14.24 20.61
N SER A 307 -18.45 15.23 20.01
CA SER A 307 -18.07 16.51 20.62
C SER A 307 -19.19 17.57 20.56
N GLY A 308 -20.34 17.25 19.98
CA GLY A 308 -21.53 18.12 19.88
C GLY A 308 -22.64 17.51 19.03
N PRO A 309 -23.81 18.18 18.91
CA PRO A 309 -24.97 17.67 18.16
C PRO A 309 -24.70 17.46 16.66
N ASP A 310 -23.79 18.25 16.08
CA ASP A 310 -23.39 18.16 14.67
C ASP A 310 -22.08 17.37 14.44
N GLY A 311 -21.42 16.93 15.51
CA GLY A 311 -20.12 16.26 15.49
C GLY A 311 -20.17 14.78 15.09
N MET A 312 -21.04 14.43 14.14
CA MET A 312 -21.35 13.04 13.79
C MET A 312 -20.23 12.41 12.95
N LEU A 313 -19.63 11.35 13.50
CA LEU A 313 -18.62 10.55 12.82
C LEU A 313 -19.13 9.14 12.54
N LEU A 314 -18.88 8.67 11.31
CA LEU A 314 -19.27 7.34 10.83
C LEU A 314 -20.71 6.92 11.19
N PRO A 315 -21.75 7.62 10.72
CA PRO A 315 -23.14 7.34 11.11
C PRO A 315 -23.61 5.93 10.74
N LYS A 316 -22.98 5.30 9.74
CA LYS A 316 -23.31 3.95 9.26
C LYS A 316 -22.48 2.83 9.89
N LEU A 317 -21.58 3.14 10.83
CA LEU A 317 -20.72 2.15 11.48
C LEU A 317 -21.56 1.08 12.19
N GLN A 318 -21.33 -0.17 11.83
CA GLN A 318 -21.97 -1.37 12.37
C GLN A 318 -20.95 -2.33 12.98
N GLU A 319 -19.73 -2.35 12.47
CA GLU A 319 -18.68 -3.27 12.91
C GLU A 319 -17.44 -2.50 13.37
N LEU A 320 -16.94 -2.82 14.56
CA LEU A 320 -15.69 -2.30 15.07
C LEU A 320 -14.75 -3.46 15.41
N ARG A 321 -13.53 -3.42 14.88
CA ARG A 321 -12.47 -4.38 15.17
C ARG A 321 -11.26 -3.67 15.78
N LEU A 322 -10.73 -4.23 16.84
CA LEU A 322 -9.49 -3.83 17.48
C LEU A 322 -8.47 -4.96 17.26
N GLU A 323 -7.29 -4.63 16.76
CA GLU A 323 -6.21 -5.58 16.46
C GLU A 323 -4.91 -5.17 17.16
N ASP A 324 -4.28 -6.09 17.88
CA ASP A 324 -2.98 -5.87 18.56
C ASP A 324 -2.97 -4.62 19.46
N VAL A 325 -4.13 -4.33 20.08
CA VAL A 325 -4.33 -3.17 20.95
C VAL A 325 -4.11 -3.56 22.41
N SER A 326 -3.30 -2.77 23.11
CA SER A 326 -3.21 -2.86 24.58
C SER A 326 -4.37 -2.07 25.20
N CYS A 327 -5.46 -2.77 25.55
CA CYS A 327 -6.72 -2.13 25.93
C CYS A 327 -6.68 -1.50 27.32
N ASN A 328 -5.91 -2.09 28.24
CA ASN A 328 -5.87 -1.73 29.65
C ASN A 328 -4.70 -0.80 30.02
N SER A 329 -3.76 -0.54 29.10
CA SER A 329 -2.66 0.37 29.35
C SER A 329 -3.10 1.82 29.20
N ILE A 330 -2.75 2.66 30.17
CA ILE A 330 -2.81 4.11 29.99
C ILE A 330 -1.73 4.51 28.99
N PRO A 331 -2.06 5.21 27.89
CA PRO A 331 -1.06 5.67 26.94
C PRO A 331 -0.04 6.59 27.65
N PRO A 332 1.26 6.51 27.32
CA PRO A 332 2.33 7.25 28.00
C PRO A 332 2.27 8.78 27.80
N THR A 333 1.30 9.29 27.05
CA THR A 333 1.12 10.73 26.78
C THR A 333 0.27 11.38 27.86
N GLY A 334 0.89 12.24 28.67
CA GLY A 334 0.38 12.79 29.93
C GLY A 334 -0.81 13.76 29.91
N ASP A 335 -1.73 13.69 28.94
CA ASP A 335 -2.95 14.51 28.95
C ASP A 335 -4.24 13.70 29.20
N VAL A 336 -4.20 12.36 29.07
CA VAL A 336 -5.41 11.54 29.20
C VAL A 336 -5.12 10.33 30.08
N SER A 337 -5.74 10.29 31.27
CA SER A 337 -5.63 9.19 32.24
C SER A 337 -6.60 8.04 31.96
N THR A 338 -7.15 7.94 30.75
CA THR A 338 -8.11 6.90 30.37
C THR A 338 -7.46 5.83 29.50
N THR A 339 -7.86 4.59 29.75
CA THR A 339 -7.51 3.41 28.97
C THR A 339 -8.30 3.36 27.66
N VAL A 340 -7.86 2.56 26.69
CA VAL A 340 -8.59 2.39 25.41
C VAL A 340 -9.99 1.81 25.65
N ILE A 341 -10.12 0.91 26.63
CA ILE A 341 -11.40 0.29 26.97
C ILE A 341 -12.40 1.31 27.56
N GLU A 342 -11.93 2.24 28.39
CA GLU A 342 -12.75 3.33 28.92
C GLU A 342 -13.20 4.29 27.81
N GLU A 343 -12.30 4.66 26.89
CA GLU A 343 -12.64 5.50 25.73
C GLU A 343 -13.62 4.81 24.79
N LEU A 344 -13.44 3.50 24.56
CA LEU A 344 -14.37 2.69 23.77
C LEU A 344 -15.76 2.69 24.40
N ASN A 345 -15.85 2.41 25.71
CA ASN A 345 -17.09 2.43 26.46
C ASN A 345 -17.78 3.79 26.33
N TYR A 346 -17.04 4.87 26.58
CA TYR A 346 -17.54 6.23 26.49
C TYR A 346 -18.05 6.58 25.09
N ALA A 347 -17.26 6.28 24.05
CA ALA A 347 -17.63 6.58 22.66
C ALA A 347 -18.91 5.84 22.25
N LEU A 348 -19.03 4.54 22.58
CA LEU A 348 -20.21 3.74 22.26
C LEU A 348 -21.44 4.14 23.07
N ASP A 349 -21.29 4.41 24.37
CA ASP A 349 -22.39 4.88 25.21
C ASP A 349 -22.94 6.21 24.71
N ARG A 350 -22.07 7.16 24.37
CA ARG A 350 -22.46 8.46 23.82
C ARG A 350 -23.13 8.31 22.45
N ARG A 351 -22.58 7.49 21.57
CA ARG A 351 -23.15 7.19 20.25
C ARG A 351 -24.58 6.62 20.38
N TYR A 352 -24.79 5.70 21.31
CA TYR A 352 -26.10 5.11 21.56
C TYR A 352 -27.08 6.10 22.21
N GLN A 353 -26.66 6.81 23.26
CA GLN A 353 -27.52 7.75 24.00
C GLN A 353 -28.00 8.92 23.14
N HIS A 354 -27.14 9.48 22.29
CA HIS A 354 -27.47 10.65 21.48
C HIS A 354 -28.20 10.33 20.18
N HIS A 355 -27.94 9.15 19.59
CA HIS A 355 -28.41 8.85 18.23
C HIS A 355 -29.13 7.50 18.09
N GLY A 356 -29.16 6.68 19.14
CA GLY A 356 -29.72 5.33 19.09
C GLY A 356 -28.92 4.36 18.23
N TRP A 357 -27.67 4.70 17.90
CA TRP A 357 -26.81 3.88 17.05
C TRP A 357 -26.06 2.86 17.89
N SER A 358 -26.26 1.58 17.58
CA SER A 358 -25.54 0.45 18.17
C SER A 358 -24.64 -0.19 17.12
N LEU A 359 -23.56 -0.82 17.57
CA LEU A 359 -22.80 -1.74 16.73
C LEU A 359 -23.54 -3.07 16.61
N SER A 360 -23.44 -3.72 15.45
CA SER A 360 -23.77 -5.12 15.26
C SER A 360 -22.68 -6.01 15.85
N SER A 361 -21.40 -5.64 15.67
CA SER A 361 -20.25 -6.43 16.10
C SER A 361 -19.12 -5.58 16.66
N LEU A 362 -18.49 -6.07 17.73
CA LEU A 362 -17.26 -5.61 18.33
C LEU A 362 -16.29 -6.80 18.45
N THR A 363 -15.14 -6.73 17.80
CA THR A 363 -14.18 -7.84 17.75
C THR A 363 -12.82 -7.41 18.26
N PHE A 364 -12.22 -8.20 19.14
CA PHE A 364 -10.86 -8.05 19.64
C PHE A 364 -9.99 -9.17 19.08
N GLN A 365 -8.92 -8.84 18.37
CA GLN A 365 -7.99 -9.81 17.79
C GLN A 365 -6.56 -9.47 18.26
N GLY A 366 -5.89 -10.41 18.92
CA GLY A 366 -4.54 -10.14 19.46
C GLY A 366 -4.49 -9.06 20.56
N CYS A 367 -5.63 -8.59 21.07
CA CYS A 367 -5.67 -7.53 22.09
C CYS A 367 -5.36 -8.03 23.50
N GLU A 368 -4.69 -7.18 24.28
CA GLU A 368 -4.51 -7.34 25.73
C GLU A 368 -5.71 -6.74 26.46
N ILE A 369 -6.75 -7.56 26.66
CA ILE A 369 -7.93 -7.25 27.45
C ILE A 369 -8.12 -8.29 28.55
N ASP A 370 -8.33 -7.83 29.79
CA ASP A 370 -8.65 -8.72 30.91
C ASP A 370 -10.08 -9.27 30.82
N THR A 371 -10.32 -10.39 31.51
CA THR A 371 -11.62 -11.05 31.51
C THR A 371 -12.73 -10.17 32.08
N PRO A 372 -12.55 -9.47 33.23
CA PRO A 372 -13.59 -8.61 33.79
C PRO A 372 -14.06 -7.52 32.81
N SER A 373 -13.14 -6.82 32.14
CA SER A 373 -13.46 -5.77 31.18
C SER A 373 -14.19 -6.32 29.96
N LEU A 374 -13.81 -7.51 29.49
CA LEU A 374 -14.49 -8.17 28.37
C LEU A 374 -15.93 -8.58 28.75
N GLU A 375 -16.15 -9.08 29.96
CA GLU A 375 -17.49 -9.45 30.43
C GLU A 375 -18.37 -8.21 30.66
N GLU A 376 -17.80 -7.08 31.08
CA GLU A 376 -18.52 -5.81 31.18
C GLU A 376 -19.04 -5.32 29.81
N LEU A 377 -18.27 -5.53 28.74
CA LEU A 377 -18.72 -5.23 27.38
C LEU A 377 -19.88 -6.13 26.92
N ARG A 378 -20.03 -7.32 27.52
CA ARG A 378 -21.05 -8.33 27.16
C ARG A 378 -22.35 -8.20 27.93
N VAL A 379 -22.44 -7.28 28.88
CA VAL A 379 -23.62 -7.10 29.73
C VAL A 379 -24.87 -6.91 28.88
N ALA A 380 -25.89 -7.74 29.13
CA ALA A 380 -27.14 -7.71 28.40
C ALA A 380 -27.84 -6.35 28.52
N GLY A 381 -28.39 -5.85 27.42
CA GLY A 381 -29.08 -4.55 27.35
C GLY A 381 -28.17 -3.35 27.09
N ARG A 382 -26.85 -3.53 27.14
CA ARG A 382 -25.89 -2.49 26.75
C ARG A 382 -25.99 -2.20 25.25
N TRP A 383 -26.00 -0.92 24.88
CA TRP A 383 -26.21 -0.42 23.50
C TRP A 383 -27.41 -1.08 22.78
N GLY A 384 -28.52 -1.29 23.50
CA GLY A 384 -29.73 -1.93 22.96
C GLY A 384 -29.69 -3.46 22.93
N GLY A 385 -28.65 -4.09 23.50
CA GLY A 385 -28.55 -5.54 23.70
C GLY A 385 -28.30 -6.36 22.43
N ARG A 386 -27.86 -5.70 21.34
CA ARG A 386 -27.69 -6.33 20.01
C ARG A 386 -26.24 -6.48 19.58
N THR A 387 -25.31 -5.82 20.26
CA THR A 387 -23.89 -5.86 19.90
C THR A 387 -23.27 -7.19 20.31
N ARG A 388 -22.76 -7.93 19.33
CA ARG A 388 -21.97 -9.14 19.57
C ARG A 388 -20.53 -8.75 19.93
N VAL A 389 -19.98 -9.33 21.01
CA VAL A 389 -18.61 -9.07 21.48
C VAL A 389 -17.76 -10.33 21.42
N ASP A 390 -16.86 -10.40 20.44
CA ASP A 390 -16.00 -11.55 20.18
C ASP A 390 -14.52 -11.27 20.52
N ARG A 391 -13.82 -12.30 21.01
CA ARG A 391 -12.36 -12.28 21.19
C ARG A 391 -11.73 -13.43 20.39
N ILE A 392 -10.75 -13.09 19.55
CA ILE A 392 -10.00 -14.02 18.69
C ILE A 392 -8.56 -14.04 19.20
N THR A 393 -8.13 -15.20 19.68
CA THR A 393 -6.78 -15.40 20.26
C THR A 393 -5.75 -15.94 19.27
N GLU A 394 -6.19 -16.46 18.12
CA GLU A 394 -5.30 -17.01 17.09
C GLU A 394 -5.14 -16.02 15.92
N ILE A 395 -3.89 -15.69 15.60
CA ILE A 395 -3.52 -15.04 14.34
C ILE A 395 -3.36 -16.18 13.32
N VAL A 396 -4.34 -16.36 12.44
CA VAL A 396 -4.26 -17.33 11.33
C VAL A 396 -3.40 -16.77 10.21
#